data_AF-A0A5B0NMG9-F1
#
_entry.id   AF-A0A5B0NMG9-F1
#
_cell.length_a   1.000
_cell.length_b   1.000
_cell.length_c   1.000
_cell.angle_alpha   90.00
_cell.angle_beta   90.00
_cell.angle_gamma   90.00
#
_symmetry.space_group_name_H-M   'P 1'
#
loop_
_entity.id
_entity.type
_entity.pdbx_description
1 polymer ?
#
loop_
_entity_poly.entity_id
_entity_poly.type
_entity_poly.pdbx_seq_one_letter_code
_entity_poly.pdbx_strand_id
1 'polypeptide(L)'
;MSLFKRNLKPNNPNQAPSSYPTGFHPSHYNGVPTASTGIASLDDLLRGGLQISSSFLIDEGGDRGYGKLILRYSISQGIVSKQHLIGLMSLDESDEPLESRL
;
A
#
# COMPACT_ATOMS: atom_id res chain seq x y z
N MET A 1 -47.62 5.29 -6.25
CA MET A 1 -46.52 5.86 -5.44
C MET A 1 -45.22 5.20 -5.89
N SER A 2 -44.28 6.02 -6.41
CA SER A 2 -42.82 5.82 -6.63
C SER A 2 -42.34 4.47 -7.25
N LEU A 3 -41.93 4.32 -8.52
CA LEU A 3 -40.98 5.05 -9.39
C LEU A 3 -39.52 5.15 -8.90
N PHE A 4 -38.94 4.00 -8.51
CA PHE A 4 -37.49 3.77 -8.55
C PHE A 4 -37.13 2.79 -9.68
N LYS A 5 -37.25 3.25 -10.94
CA LYS A 5 -36.59 2.58 -12.08
C LYS A 5 -35.09 2.89 -11.97
N ARG A 6 -34.30 1.95 -11.44
CA ARG A 6 -32.84 1.96 -11.59
C ARG A 6 -32.53 1.92 -13.08
N ASN A 7 -32.06 3.04 -13.63
CA ASN A 7 -31.57 3.14 -15.00
C ASN A 7 -30.26 2.36 -15.09
N LEU A 8 -30.36 1.04 -15.28
CA LEU A 8 -29.25 0.24 -15.75
C LEU A 8 -29.05 0.64 -17.21
N LYS A 9 -28.15 1.59 -17.46
CA LYS A 9 -27.59 1.79 -18.79
C LYS A 9 -27.11 0.40 -19.25
N PRO A 10 -27.49 -0.10 -20.43
CA PRO A 10 -26.87 -1.28 -20.99
C PRO A 10 -25.41 -0.90 -21.22
N ASN A 11 -24.55 -1.35 -20.30
CA ASN A 11 -23.13 -1.08 -20.37
C ASN A 11 -22.61 -1.78 -21.63
N ASN A 12 -22.22 -0.95 -22.59
CA ASN A 12 -21.58 -1.33 -23.83
C ASN A 12 -20.45 -2.33 -23.49
N PRO A 13 -20.31 -3.50 -24.16
CA PRO A 13 -19.25 -4.46 -23.87
C PRO A 13 -17.82 -3.89 -24.03
N ASN A 14 -17.69 -2.63 -24.47
CA ASN A 14 -16.46 -1.84 -24.52
C ASN A 14 -16.25 -0.86 -23.36
N GLN A 15 -17.05 -0.80 -22.29
CA GLN A 15 -16.64 -0.08 -21.08
C GLN A 15 -15.67 -0.95 -20.29
N ALA A 16 -14.40 -0.91 -20.69
CA ALA A 16 -13.30 -1.36 -19.86
C ALA A 16 -13.54 -0.82 -18.43
N PRO A 17 -13.44 -1.67 -17.38
CA PRO A 17 -13.38 -1.16 -16.02
C PRO A 17 -12.29 -0.09 -16.03
N SER A 18 -12.59 1.12 -15.52
CA SER A 18 -11.65 2.24 -15.47
C SER A 18 -10.24 1.71 -15.29
N SER A 19 -9.43 1.74 -16.36
CA SER A 19 -8.17 1.00 -16.41
C SER A 19 -7.23 1.66 -15.42
N TYR A 20 -7.24 1.18 -14.18
CA TYR A 20 -6.28 1.59 -13.19
C TYR A 20 -4.89 1.27 -13.75
N PRO A 21 -3.88 2.10 -13.46
CA PRO A 21 -2.51 1.78 -13.82
C PRO A 21 -2.15 0.38 -13.30
N THR A 22 -1.25 -0.32 -13.99
CA THR A 22 -0.88 -1.69 -13.65
C THR A 22 -0.53 -1.83 -12.16
N GLY A 23 -1.15 -2.80 -11.49
CA GLY A 23 -0.92 -3.06 -10.06
C GLY A 23 -1.69 -2.16 -9.08
N PHE A 24 -2.61 -1.31 -9.56
CA PHE A 24 -3.56 -0.60 -8.71
C PHE A 24 -4.94 -1.27 -8.73
N HIS A 25 -5.59 -1.31 -7.58
CA HIS A 25 -6.96 -1.77 -7.44
C HIS A 25 -7.78 -0.73 -6.66
N PRO A 26 -9.10 -0.64 -6.90
CA PRO A 26 -9.96 0.27 -6.15
C PRO A 26 -10.08 -0.17 -4.70
N SER A 27 -9.87 0.75 -3.76
CA SER A 27 -10.18 0.49 -2.35
C SER A 27 -11.68 0.25 -2.15
N HIS A 28 -12.03 -0.74 -1.31
CA HIS A 28 -13.42 -1.07 -1.01
C HIS A 28 -14.20 0.05 -0.31
N TYR A 29 -13.49 0.94 0.40
CA TYR A 29 -14.11 1.98 1.23
C TYR A 29 -14.30 3.32 0.50
N ASN A 30 -13.30 3.77 -0.26
CA ASN A 30 -13.33 5.11 -0.87
C ASN A 30 -13.27 5.10 -2.40
N GLY A 31 -13.09 3.94 -3.04
CA GLY A 31 -12.88 3.86 -4.49
C GLY A 31 -11.57 4.50 -4.98
N VAL A 32 -10.73 4.95 -4.05
CA VAL A 32 -9.40 5.52 -4.31
C VAL A 32 -8.47 4.40 -4.78
N PRO A 33 -7.67 4.60 -5.84
CA PRO A 33 -6.70 3.63 -6.31
C PRO A 33 -5.64 3.37 -5.24
N THR A 34 -5.48 2.09 -4.93
CA THR A 34 -4.60 1.60 -3.87
C THR A 34 -3.62 0.60 -4.46
N ALA A 35 -2.36 0.70 -4.06
CA ALA A 35 -1.28 -0.19 -4.46
C ALA A 35 -1.01 -1.22 -3.36
N SER A 36 -0.74 -2.46 -3.77
CA SER A 36 -0.30 -3.48 -2.81
C SER A 36 1.12 -3.17 -2.33
N THR A 37 1.41 -3.50 -1.08
CA THR A 37 2.75 -3.40 -0.46
C THR A 37 3.61 -4.65 -0.67
N GLY A 38 3.05 -5.70 -1.30
CA GLY A 38 3.71 -6.98 -1.53
C GLY A 38 3.58 -7.98 -0.37
N ILE A 39 2.98 -7.56 0.75
CA ILE A 39 2.70 -8.40 1.92
C ILE A 39 1.19 -8.41 2.15
N ALA A 40 0.54 -9.56 1.95
CA ALA A 40 -0.92 -9.68 2.02
C ALA A 40 -1.49 -9.31 3.41
N SER A 41 -0.80 -9.66 4.49
CA SER A 41 -1.21 -9.31 5.86
C SER A 41 -1.10 -7.82 6.15
N LEU A 42 -0.10 -7.14 5.57
CA LEU A 42 0.05 -5.69 5.68
C LEU A 42 -0.99 -4.98 4.81
N ASP A 43 -1.27 -5.51 3.63
CA ASP A 43 -2.33 -4.97 2.78
C ASP A 43 -3.69 -5.05 3.47
N ASP A 44 -4.00 -6.15 4.16
CA ASP A 44 -5.23 -6.27 4.95
C ASP A 44 -5.28 -5.26 6.10
N LEU A 45 -4.15 -5.06 6.81
CA LEU A 45 -4.03 -4.05 7.87
C LEU A 45 -4.26 -2.62 7.33
N LEU A 46 -3.75 -2.35 6.12
CA LEU A 46 -3.96 -1.09 5.40
C LEU A 46 -5.30 -1.04 4.64
N ARG A 47 -6.17 -2.05 4.82
CA ARG A 47 -7.51 -2.16 4.21
C ARG A 47 -7.49 -2.22 2.69
N GLY A 48 -6.58 -3.02 2.15
CA GLY A 48 -6.32 -3.19 0.72
C GLY A 48 -5.03 -2.53 0.24
N GLY A 49 -4.05 -2.28 1.10
CA GLY A 49 -2.75 -1.72 0.70
C GLY A 49 -2.65 -0.18 0.81
N LEU A 50 -1.62 0.38 0.19
CA LEU A 50 -1.26 1.78 0.34
C LEU A 50 -1.97 2.67 -0.69
N GLN A 51 -2.70 3.68 -0.21
CA GLN A 51 -3.42 4.63 -1.06
C GLN A 51 -2.46 5.56 -1.79
N ILE A 52 -2.85 6.02 -2.98
CA ILE A 52 -2.08 7.04 -3.70
C ILE A 52 -1.99 8.33 -2.85
N SER A 53 -0.82 8.97 -2.84
CA SER A 53 -0.52 10.15 -2.00
C SER A 53 -0.52 9.89 -0.47
N SER A 54 -0.42 8.64 -0.02
CA SER A 54 -0.24 8.28 1.39
C SER A 54 1.20 7.88 1.68
N SER A 55 1.66 8.16 2.89
CA SER A 55 2.90 7.64 3.46
C SER A 55 2.61 6.91 4.77
N PHE A 56 3.41 5.90 5.08
CA PHE A 56 3.32 5.16 6.32
C PHE A 56 4.70 5.03 6.93
N LEU A 57 4.78 5.15 8.25
CA LEU A 57 6.00 5.03 9.04
C LEU A 57 5.91 3.75 9.87
N ILE A 58 6.98 2.96 9.82
CA ILE A 58 7.12 1.74 10.62
C ILE A 58 8.13 2.07 11.71
N ASP A 59 7.68 2.07 12.95
CA ASP A 59 8.56 2.06 14.12
C ASP A 59 8.80 0.60 14.53
N GLU A 60 10.07 0.26 14.72
CA GLU A 60 10.49 -1.10 15.06
C GLU A 60 11.21 -1.08 16.41
N GLY A 61 10.66 -1.79 17.39
CA GLY A 61 11.29 -1.94 18.70
C GLY A 61 12.50 -2.88 18.66
N GLY A 62 13.69 -2.31 18.53
CA GLY A 62 14.99 -3.00 18.50
C GLY A 62 15.43 -3.48 17.11
N ASP A 63 16.60 -4.11 17.01
CA ASP A 63 17.15 -4.61 15.74
C ASP A 63 16.54 -5.97 15.33
N ARG A 64 15.25 -5.97 14.96
CA ARG A 64 14.57 -7.18 14.45
C ARG A 64 14.50 -7.21 12.91
N GLY A 65 14.93 -6.15 12.23
CA GLY A 65 15.06 -6.06 10.77
C GLY A 65 13.74 -6.17 9.98
N TYR A 66 12.58 -6.11 10.63
CA TYR A 66 11.26 -6.22 10.01
C TYR A 66 10.93 -4.99 9.15
N GLY A 67 11.34 -3.79 9.57
CA GLY A 67 11.21 -2.57 8.76
C GLY A 67 11.96 -2.69 7.44
N LYS A 68 13.16 -3.27 7.47
CA LYS A 68 13.97 -3.56 6.27
C LYS A 68 13.27 -4.54 5.33
N LEU A 69 12.63 -5.56 5.91
CA LEU A 69 11.90 -6.58 5.16
C LEU A 69 10.69 -5.96 4.45
N ILE A 70 9.85 -5.21 5.17
CA ILE A 70 8.68 -4.53 4.59
C ILE A 70 9.10 -3.59 3.47
N LEU A 71 10.18 -2.82 3.68
CA LEU A 71 10.69 -1.92 2.65
C LEU A 71 11.10 -2.68 1.38
N ARG A 72 11.83 -3.80 1.52
CA ARG A 72 12.22 -4.64 0.37
C ARG A 72 11.02 -5.18 -0.38
N TYR A 73 9.99 -5.65 0.33
CA TYR A 73 8.75 -6.10 -0.30
C TYR A 73 8.03 -4.97 -1.03
N SER A 74 7.92 -3.80 -0.41
CA SER A 74 7.32 -2.61 -1.01
C SER A 74 8.04 -2.19 -2.30
N ILE A 75 9.37 -2.16 -2.30
CA ILE A 75 10.18 -1.87 -3.49
C ILE A 75 9.98 -2.96 -4.56
N SER A 76 10.04 -4.23 -4.18
CA SER A 76 9.86 -5.35 -5.12
C SER A 76 8.49 -5.31 -5.80
N GLN A 77 7.45 -4.95 -5.05
CA GLN A 77 6.10 -4.82 -5.55
C GLN A 77 5.95 -3.62 -6.49
N GLY A 78 6.64 -2.51 -6.17
CA GLY A 78 6.77 -1.37 -7.08
C GLY A 78 7.42 -1.75 -8.41
N ILE A 79 8.50 -2.54 -8.39
CA ILE A 79 9.18 -3.03 -9.60
C ILE A 79 8.26 -3.92 -10.44
N VAL A 80 7.61 -4.92 -9.81
CA VAL A 80 6.69 -5.86 -10.50
C VAL A 80 5.51 -5.13 -11.12
N SER A 81 4.95 -4.16 -10.39
CA SER A 81 3.80 -3.39 -10.84
C SER A 81 4.17 -2.23 -11.79
N LYS A 82 5.46 -2.03 -12.09
CA LYS A 82 5.99 -0.88 -12.84
C LYS A 82 5.58 0.47 -12.24
N GLN A 83 5.47 0.53 -10.92
CA GLN A 83 5.15 1.73 -10.17
C GLN A 83 6.45 2.41 -9.73
N HIS A 84 6.56 3.72 -9.96
CA HIS A 84 7.67 4.51 -9.44
C HIS A 84 7.47 4.72 -7.93
N LEU A 85 8.02 3.80 -7.13
CA LEU A 85 8.01 3.87 -5.67
C LEU A 85 9.39 4.31 -5.18
N ILE A 86 9.42 5.40 -4.39
CA ILE A 86 10.63 5.86 -3.70
C ILE A 86 10.51 5.44 -2.25
N GLY A 87 11.31 4.47 -1.82
CA GLY A 87 11.41 4.06 -0.42
C GLY A 87 12.68 4.64 0.20
N LEU A 88 12.55 5.40 1.29
CA LEU A 88 13.68 5.81 2.12
C LEU A 88 13.71 4.99 3.39
N MET A 89 14.90 4.47 3.73
CA MET A 89 15.19 3.90 5.03
C MET A 89 16.17 4.84 5.72
N SER A 90 15.82 5.35 6.90
CA SER A 90 16.82 5.91 7.82
C SER A 90 17.24 4.78 8.74
N LEU A 91 18.51 4.38 8.68
CA LEU A 91 19.11 3.55 9.71
C LEU A 91 19.68 4.51 10.75
N ASP A 92 19.14 4.51 11.96
CA ASP A 92 19.85 5.07 13.12
C ASP A 92 20.57 3.89 13.77
N GLU A 93 21.85 3.73 13.43
CA GLU A 93 22.72 2.76 14.09
C GLU A 93 23.26 3.45 15.34
N SER A 94 22.50 3.37 16.43
CA SER A 94 22.92 3.79 17.76
C SER A 94 22.95 2.59 18.71
N ASP A 95 23.85 1.65 18.41
CA ASP A 95 24.30 0.61 19.34
C ASP A 95 25.22 1.22 20.42
N GLU A 96 24.68 2.09 21.27
CA GLU A 96 25.36 2.43 22.53
C GLU A 96 24.62 1.72 23.67
N PRO A 97 25.16 0.61 24.21
CA PRO A 97 24.59 -0.02 25.37
C PRO A 97 24.67 0.95 26.55
N LEU A 98 23.50 1.31 27.08
CA LEU A 98 23.29 2.24 28.21
C LEU A 98 23.93 1.78 29.55
N GLU A 99 24.71 0.70 29.55
CA GLU A 99 25.38 0.11 30.71
C GLU A 99 26.79 0.69 30.97
N SER A 100 27.34 1.55 30.10
CA SER A 100 28.72 2.10 30.25
C SER A 100 28.79 3.49 30.90
N ARG A 101 27.69 3.95 31.52
CA ARG A 101 27.55 5.30 32.11
C ARG A 101 27.21 5.31 33.61
N LEU A 102 27.53 4.23 34.32
CA LEU A 102 27.63 4.17 35.78
C LEU A 102 29.06 3.79 36.19
#